data_AF-A0A1B6IIT6-F1
#
_entry.id   AF-A0A1B6IIT6-F1
#
_cell.length_a   1.000
_cell.length_b   1.000
_cell.length_c   1.000
_cell.angle_alpha   90.00
_cell.angle_beta   90.00
_cell.angle_gamma   90.00
#
_symmetry.space_group_name_H-M   'P 1'
#
loop_
_entity.id
_entity.type
_entity.pdbx_description
1 polymer ?
#
loop_
_entity_poly.entity_id
_entity_poly.type
_entity_poly.pdbx_seq_one_letter_code
_entity_poly.pdbx_strand_id
1 'polypeptide(L)'
;VQVVLDPDLREDREAFNLTKVREVTFPLPTTAPPTLRCIPEVLLENVSHYLVATKRFEVAGVIHEDLQQLEPVLTYLLVFMSGSARARNPHLRAQLAECLDCLLPKEKASSAISTFVREQLFKTHPHRSRIVESLLDVFVGIEMTGQSVTFEQKFNYRRPMYTVMEYLWNLEEQKQCFKNLAADAEANMEAVNPPLFLRFLNLLMNDAVFLLDEALSNMASLRTMMAAREAG
;
A
#
# COMPACT_ATOMS: atom_id res chain seq x y z
N VAL A 1 6.43 -9.60 -10.80
CA VAL A 1 7.39 -10.68 -10.46
C VAL A 1 6.63 -11.76 -9.69
N GLN A 2 6.33 -12.90 -10.32
CA GLN A 2 5.71 -14.06 -9.65
C GLN A 2 6.80 -15.05 -9.26
N VAL A 3 7.22 -15.05 -8.00
CA VAL A 3 8.14 -16.06 -7.47
C VAL A 3 7.55 -16.59 -6.18
N VAL A 4 6.80 -17.69 -6.30
CA VAL A 4 6.48 -18.54 -5.15
C VAL A 4 7.60 -19.55 -5.05
N LEU A 5 8.50 -19.33 -4.10
CA LEU A 5 9.58 -20.25 -3.82
C LEU A 5 9.00 -21.55 -3.25
N ASP A 6 9.55 -22.70 -3.67
CA ASP A 6 9.01 -24.00 -3.25
C ASP A 6 9.03 -24.14 -1.72
N PRO A 7 7.93 -24.65 -1.12
CA PRO A 7 7.86 -24.84 0.32
C PRO A 7 8.76 -25.99 0.82
N ASP A 8 9.13 -26.92 -0.06
CA ASP A 8 9.96 -28.07 0.30
C ASP A 8 11.35 -28.02 -0.35
N LEU A 9 12.34 -27.66 0.48
CA LEU A 9 13.77 -27.66 0.16
C LEU A 9 14.46 -28.96 0.57
N ARG A 10 13.71 -29.96 1.04
CA ARG A 10 14.27 -31.20 1.61
C ARG A 10 14.62 -32.25 0.56
N GLU A 11 14.20 -32.07 -0.68
CA GLU A 11 14.58 -32.94 -1.79
C GLU A 11 15.92 -32.47 -2.39
N ASP A 12 16.87 -33.39 -2.58
CA ASP A 12 18.11 -33.12 -3.31
C ASP A 12 17.76 -32.67 -4.74
N ARG A 13 18.07 -31.41 -5.06
CA ARG A 13 17.81 -30.85 -6.38
C ARG A 13 19.07 -30.88 -7.23
N GLU A 14 18.96 -31.34 -8.47
CA GLU A 14 20.03 -31.26 -9.47
C GLU A 14 20.41 -29.81 -9.81
N ALA A 15 19.48 -28.84 -9.66
CA ALA A 15 19.74 -27.43 -9.85
C ALA A 15 18.77 -26.52 -9.06
N PHE A 16 19.25 -25.33 -8.66
CA PHE A 16 18.47 -24.29 -7.96
C PHE A 16 17.86 -23.24 -8.91
N ASN A 17 17.91 -23.48 -10.21
CA ASN A 17 17.33 -22.60 -11.21
C ASN A 17 15.79 -22.68 -11.21
N LEU A 18 15.14 -21.55 -11.49
CA LEU A 18 13.69 -21.46 -11.61
C LEU A 18 13.23 -22.27 -12.83
N THR A 19 12.68 -23.46 -12.60
CA THR A 19 12.24 -24.39 -13.66
C THR A 19 10.75 -24.31 -13.96
N LYS A 20 9.94 -23.69 -13.07
CA LYS A 20 8.49 -23.54 -13.23
C LYS A 20 8.04 -22.17 -12.78
N VAL A 21 7.28 -21.49 -13.63
CA VAL A 21 6.51 -20.29 -13.25
C VAL A 21 5.18 -20.76 -12.66
N ARG A 22 4.84 -20.26 -11.47
CA ARG A 22 3.57 -20.55 -10.80
C ARG A 22 2.75 -19.27 -10.74
N GLU A 23 1.48 -19.38 -11.09
CA GLU A 23 0.54 -18.27 -10.98
C GLU A 23 0.30 -17.91 -9.51
N VAL A 24 0.26 -16.62 -9.22
CA VAL A 24 -0.08 -16.12 -7.88
C VAL A 24 -1.59 -16.17 -7.71
N THR A 25 -2.05 -16.85 -6.67
CA THR A 25 -3.48 -16.92 -6.34
C THR A 25 -3.70 -16.37 -4.94
N PHE A 26 -4.79 -15.61 -4.78
CA PHE A 26 -5.24 -15.09 -3.49
C PHE A 26 -6.43 -15.92 -2.98
N PRO A 27 -6.59 -16.11 -1.66
CA PRO A 27 -5.74 -15.63 -0.58
C PRO A 27 -4.36 -16.32 -0.58
N LEU A 28 -3.33 -15.55 -0.25
CA LEU A 28 -1.97 -16.07 -0.25
C LEU A 28 -1.78 -17.05 0.93
N PRO A 29 -0.89 -18.06 0.81
CA PRO A 29 -0.57 -18.95 1.92
C PRO A 29 -0.11 -18.18 3.16
N THR A 30 -0.56 -18.62 4.34
CA THR A 30 -0.19 -18.07 5.66
C THR A 30 1.29 -18.27 5.96
N THR A 31 1.86 -19.41 5.55
CA THR A 31 3.29 -19.69 5.66
C THR A 31 4.01 -19.21 4.41
N ALA A 32 4.92 -18.25 4.57
CA ALA A 32 5.84 -17.86 3.50
C ALA A 32 6.94 -18.91 3.32
N PRO A 33 7.41 -19.15 2.08
CA PRO A 33 8.51 -20.06 1.81
C PRO A 33 9.78 -19.67 2.61
N PRO A 34 10.53 -20.63 3.18
CA PRO A 34 11.71 -20.34 3.99
C PRO A 34 12.80 -19.56 3.23
N THR A 35 12.95 -19.83 1.94
CA THR A 35 13.87 -19.14 1.03
C THR A 35 13.60 -17.64 0.91
N LEU A 36 12.37 -17.18 1.11
CA LEU A 36 12.06 -15.75 1.06
C LEU A 36 12.76 -15.00 2.20
N ARG A 37 13.04 -15.68 3.31
CA ARG A 37 13.82 -15.12 4.43
C ARG A 37 15.28 -14.85 4.07
N CYS A 38 15.78 -15.43 2.99
CA CYS A 38 17.14 -15.23 2.50
C CYS A 38 17.23 -14.05 1.50
N ILE A 39 16.09 -13.50 1.08
CA ILE A 39 16.04 -12.38 0.14
C ILE A 39 16.23 -11.07 0.91
N PRO A 40 17.25 -10.25 0.59
CA PRO A 40 17.47 -8.98 1.26
C PRO A 40 16.31 -8.00 1.05
N GLU A 41 15.88 -7.32 2.12
CA GLU A 41 14.80 -6.32 2.07
C GLU A 41 15.11 -5.16 1.12
N VAL A 42 16.39 -4.81 0.93
CA VAL A 42 16.84 -3.75 0.00
C VAL A 42 16.36 -3.98 -1.44
N LEU A 43 16.15 -5.22 -1.87
CA LEU A 43 15.59 -5.50 -3.19
C LEU A 43 14.16 -4.99 -3.30
N LEU A 44 13.39 -5.11 -2.22
CA LEU A 44 12.03 -4.61 -2.17
C LEU A 44 12.00 -3.08 -2.09
N GLU A 45 12.88 -2.50 -1.27
CA GLU A 45 13.04 -1.06 -1.12
C GLU A 45 13.44 -0.38 -2.44
N ASN A 46 14.34 -1.00 -3.21
CA ASN A 46 14.78 -0.45 -4.50
C ASN A 46 13.63 -0.30 -5.50
N VAL A 47 12.70 -1.27 -5.53
CA VAL A 47 11.50 -1.17 -6.37
C VAL A 47 10.63 -0.01 -5.91
N SER A 48 10.44 0.14 -4.59
CA SER A 48 9.68 1.26 -4.04
C SER A 48 10.30 2.62 -4.37
N HIS A 49 11.60 2.78 -4.11
CA HIS A 49 12.33 4.02 -4.42
C HIS A 49 12.28 4.35 -5.91
N TYR A 50 12.39 3.35 -6.77
CA TYR A 50 12.27 3.55 -8.21
C TYR A 50 10.86 4.02 -8.62
N LEU A 51 9.79 3.42 -8.10
CA LEU A 51 8.41 3.83 -8.38
C LEU A 51 8.12 5.26 -7.88
N VAL A 52 8.60 5.60 -6.69
CA VAL A 52 8.45 6.95 -6.14
C VAL A 52 9.25 7.98 -6.95
N ALA A 53 10.50 7.65 -7.32
CA ALA A 53 11.34 8.54 -8.13
C ALA A 53 10.74 8.79 -9.52
N THR A 54 10.26 7.74 -10.19
CA THR A 54 9.60 7.84 -11.50
C THR A 54 8.32 8.68 -11.42
N LYS A 55 7.53 8.54 -10.35
CA LYS A 55 6.38 9.42 -10.10
C LYS A 55 6.79 10.87 -9.91
N ARG A 56 7.81 11.13 -9.06
CA ARG A 56 8.23 12.47 -8.63
C ARG A 56 8.90 13.28 -9.73
N PHE A 57 9.75 12.64 -10.53
CA PHE A 57 10.51 13.33 -11.59
C PHE A 57 9.81 13.29 -12.95
N GLU A 58 8.65 12.64 -13.03
CA GLU A 58 7.86 12.52 -14.27
C GLU A 58 8.69 12.09 -15.48
N VAL A 59 9.62 11.16 -15.25
CA VAL A 59 10.57 10.74 -16.28
C VAL A 59 9.82 9.97 -17.37
N ALA A 60 9.59 10.63 -18.49
CA ALA A 60 8.88 10.06 -19.63
C ALA A 60 9.59 8.80 -20.14
N GLY A 61 8.82 7.75 -20.42
CA GLY A 61 9.31 6.49 -21.01
C GLY A 61 9.93 5.50 -20.02
N VAL A 62 10.01 5.81 -18.73
CA VAL A 62 10.61 4.91 -17.72
C VAL A 62 9.61 3.88 -17.19
N ILE A 63 8.38 4.30 -16.94
CA ILE A 63 7.26 3.36 -16.76
C ILE A 63 6.56 3.28 -18.11
N HIS A 64 6.70 2.13 -18.78
CA HIS A 64 5.94 1.89 -20.00
C HIS A 64 4.44 1.95 -19.69
N GLU A 65 3.70 2.71 -20.51
CA GLU A 65 2.24 2.84 -20.45
C GLU A 65 1.57 1.58 -21.02
N ASP A 66 1.94 0.43 -20.48
CA ASP A 66 1.49 -0.88 -20.93
C ASP A 66 0.98 -1.71 -19.73
N LEU A 67 -0.26 -2.19 -19.85
CA LEU A 67 -0.89 -3.05 -18.86
C LEU A 67 -0.05 -4.29 -18.54
N GLN A 68 0.57 -4.91 -19.55
CA GLN A 68 1.35 -6.13 -19.36
C GLN A 68 2.56 -5.94 -18.43
N GLN A 69 3.04 -4.70 -18.32
CA GLN A 69 4.17 -4.34 -17.47
C GLN A 69 3.71 -3.85 -16.09
N LEU A 70 2.56 -3.16 -16.02
CA LEU A 70 2.00 -2.65 -14.77
C LEU A 70 1.32 -3.73 -13.93
N GLU A 71 0.69 -4.73 -14.55
CA GLU A 71 0.03 -5.83 -13.82
C GLU A 71 0.99 -6.59 -12.91
N PRO A 72 2.20 -7.01 -13.35
CA PRO A 72 3.19 -7.62 -12.48
C PRO A 72 3.67 -6.72 -11.34
N VAL A 73 3.64 -5.41 -11.50
CA VAL A 73 4.00 -4.42 -10.47
C VAL A 73 2.90 -4.36 -9.42
N LEU A 74 1.64 -4.23 -9.82
CA LEU A 74 0.51 -4.23 -8.88
C LEU A 74 0.42 -5.57 -8.12
N THR A 75 0.58 -6.71 -8.80
CA THR A 75 0.66 -8.02 -8.14
C THR A 75 1.80 -8.08 -7.13
N TYR A 76 2.98 -7.57 -7.49
CA TYR A 76 4.13 -7.53 -6.59
C TYR A 76 3.81 -6.69 -5.33
N LEU A 77 3.25 -5.49 -5.49
CA LEU A 77 2.86 -4.64 -4.36
C LEU A 77 1.89 -5.39 -3.44
N LEU A 78 0.82 -5.97 -4.01
CA LEU A 78 -0.17 -6.73 -3.24
C LEU A 78 0.44 -7.92 -2.48
N VAL A 79 1.39 -8.64 -3.07
CA VAL A 79 2.01 -9.81 -2.42
C VAL A 79 2.86 -9.44 -1.21
N PHE A 80 3.63 -8.36 -1.32
CA PHE A 80 4.61 -7.96 -0.30
C PHE A 80 4.07 -6.98 0.72
N MET A 81 3.07 -6.16 0.38
CA MET A 81 2.41 -5.29 1.35
C MET A 81 1.42 -6.08 2.23
N SER A 82 0.81 -7.16 1.72
CA SER A 82 -0.21 -7.92 2.43
C SER A 82 0.37 -8.93 3.43
N GLY A 83 -0.02 -8.78 4.70
CA GLY A 83 0.44 -9.65 5.78
C GLY A 83 1.93 -9.51 6.12
N SER A 84 2.30 -9.88 7.35
CA SER A 84 3.69 -9.79 7.84
C SER A 84 4.55 -11.02 7.50
N ALA A 85 3.97 -12.05 6.88
CA ALA A 85 4.64 -13.32 6.62
C ALA A 85 5.75 -13.20 5.57
N ARG A 86 5.57 -12.34 4.56
CA ARG A 86 6.46 -12.19 3.39
C ARG A 86 7.42 -11.00 3.50
N ALA A 87 6.95 -9.89 4.03
CA ALA A 87 7.78 -8.75 4.44
C ALA A 87 7.52 -8.49 5.92
N ARG A 88 8.54 -8.71 6.76
CA ARG A 88 8.38 -8.56 8.21
C ARG A 88 8.43 -7.10 8.63
N ASN A 89 9.27 -6.31 7.96
CA ASN A 89 9.44 -4.91 8.24
C ASN A 89 8.17 -4.11 7.89
N PRO A 90 7.51 -3.49 8.89
CA PRO A 90 6.28 -2.73 8.67
C PRO A 90 6.51 -1.43 7.89
N HIS A 91 7.69 -0.82 8.02
CA HIS A 91 8.04 0.40 7.27
C HIS A 91 8.15 0.10 5.78
N LEU A 92 8.81 -1.01 5.44
CA LEU A 92 8.88 -1.48 4.06
C LEU A 92 7.48 -1.74 3.49
N ARG A 93 6.60 -2.39 4.26
CA ARG A 93 5.20 -2.61 3.84
C ARG A 93 4.46 -1.29 3.63
N ALA A 94 4.68 -0.29 4.48
CA ALA A 94 4.10 1.04 4.34
C ALA A 94 4.60 1.76 3.09
N GLN A 95 5.90 1.69 2.79
CA GLN A 95 6.50 2.22 1.56
C GLN A 95 5.96 1.51 0.31
N LEU A 96 5.77 0.19 0.36
CA LEU A 96 5.14 -0.57 -0.73
C LEU A 96 3.67 -0.16 -0.93
N ALA A 97 2.93 0.10 0.15
CA ALA A 97 1.57 0.60 0.07
C ALA A 97 1.50 2.02 -0.52
N GLU A 98 2.44 2.90 -0.15
CA GLU A 98 2.61 4.22 -0.79
C GLU A 98 2.84 4.10 -2.30
N CYS A 99 3.54 3.06 -2.77
CA CYS A 99 3.75 2.86 -4.20
C CYS A 99 2.47 2.59 -5.00
N LEU A 100 1.34 2.23 -4.36
CA LEU A 100 0.05 2.16 -5.06
C LEU A 100 -0.38 3.53 -5.60
N ASP A 101 -0.06 4.60 -4.88
CA ASP A 101 -0.30 5.98 -5.32
C ASP A 101 0.52 6.31 -6.59
N CYS A 102 1.63 5.61 -6.82
CA CYS A 102 2.40 5.73 -8.06
C CYS A 102 1.73 5.05 -9.27
N LEU A 103 0.75 4.18 -9.04
CA LEU A 103 0.02 3.46 -10.08
C LEU A 103 -1.28 4.18 -10.49
N LEU A 104 -1.79 5.10 -9.67
CA LEU A 104 -3.03 5.84 -9.96
C LEU A 104 -2.95 6.64 -11.27
N PRO A 105 -4.08 6.79 -11.99
CA PRO A 105 -4.17 7.74 -13.10
C PRO A 105 -3.94 9.17 -12.59
N LYS A 106 -3.13 9.95 -13.33
CA LYS A 106 -2.88 11.37 -13.02
C LYS A 106 -3.87 12.24 -13.78
N GLU A 107 -4.54 13.17 -13.09
CA GLU A 107 -5.41 14.17 -13.74
C GLU A 107 -4.64 15.11 -14.69
N LYS A 108 -3.36 15.35 -14.39
CA LYS A 108 -2.45 16.16 -15.23
C LYS A 108 -1.45 15.28 -16.00
N ALA A 109 -1.83 14.05 -16.37
CA ALA A 109 -0.95 13.20 -17.16
C ALA A 109 -0.60 13.87 -18.49
N SER A 110 0.65 13.69 -18.92
CA SER A 110 1.13 14.16 -20.23
C SER A 110 0.44 13.48 -21.41
N SER A 111 -0.23 12.33 -21.17
CA SER A 111 -0.84 11.47 -22.18
C SER A 111 -2.17 10.90 -21.67
N ALA A 112 -3.23 11.07 -22.46
CA ALA A 112 -4.54 10.48 -22.20
C ALA A 112 -4.51 8.94 -22.20
N ILE A 113 -3.55 8.35 -22.93
CA ILE A 113 -3.33 6.89 -22.99
C ILE A 113 -2.84 6.39 -21.62
N SER A 114 -1.92 7.13 -20.99
CA SER A 114 -1.42 6.82 -19.65
C SER A 114 -2.55 6.69 -18.62
N THR A 115 -3.44 7.68 -18.62
CA THR A 115 -4.61 7.72 -17.73
C THR A 115 -5.52 6.53 -17.98
N PHE A 116 -5.83 6.24 -19.24
CA PHE A 116 -6.68 5.10 -19.62
C PHE A 116 -6.07 3.75 -19.19
N VAL A 117 -4.78 3.53 -19.46
CA VAL A 117 -4.08 2.29 -19.09
C VAL A 117 -4.08 2.09 -17.57
N ARG A 118 -3.83 3.15 -16.81
CA ARG A 118 -3.84 3.10 -15.34
C ARG A 118 -5.24 2.86 -14.77
N GLU A 119 -6.27 3.50 -15.31
CA GLU A 119 -7.64 3.17 -14.94
C GLU A 119 -7.98 1.70 -15.24
N GLN A 120 -7.57 1.22 -16.41
CA GLN A 120 -7.84 -0.14 -16.83
C GLN A 120 -7.14 -1.15 -15.91
N LEU A 121 -5.92 -0.86 -15.45
CA LEU A 121 -5.20 -1.68 -14.48
C LEU A 121 -6.07 -1.98 -13.25
N PHE A 122 -6.71 -0.96 -12.65
CA PHE A 122 -7.55 -1.17 -11.46
C PHE A 122 -8.89 -1.85 -11.77
N LYS A 123 -9.36 -1.80 -13.02
CA LYS A 123 -10.62 -2.42 -13.46
C LYS A 123 -10.44 -3.88 -13.94
N THR A 124 -9.29 -4.24 -14.51
CA THR A 124 -9.09 -5.56 -15.12
C THR A 124 -8.15 -6.46 -14.34
N HIS A 125 -7.30 -5.93 -13.46
CA HIS A 125 -6.30 -6.75 -12.78
C HIS A 125 -6.93 -7.96 -12.06
N PRO A 126 -6.37 -9.17 -12.20
CA PRO A 126 -6.97 -10.41 -11.66
C PRO A 126 -7.25 -10.39 -10.15
N HIS A 127 -6.45 -9.64 -9.40
CA HIS A 127 -6.52 -9.57 -7.94
C HIS A 127 -7.04 -8.22 -7.41
N ARG A 128 -7.76 -7.44 -8.23
CA ARG A 128 -8.22 -6.09 -7.87
C ARG A 128 -9.11 -6.03 -6.60
N SER A 129 -9.89 -7.08 -6.34
CA SER A 129 -10.72 -7.19 -5.13
C SER A 129 -9.91 -7.24 -3.83
N ARG A 130 -8.63 -7.62 -3.91
CA ARG A 130 -7.73 -7.69 -2.75
C ARG A 130 -7.11 -6.34 -2.38
N ILE A 131 -7.15 -5.34 -3.27
CA ILE A 131 -6.47 -4.05 -3.06
C ILE A 131 -6.96 -3.37 -1.78
N VAL A 132 -8.28 -3.28 -1.59
CA VAL A 132 -8.88 -2.60 -0.44
C VAL A 132 -8.47 -3.27 0.87
N GLU A 133 -8.68 -4.58 0.99
CA GLU A 133 -8.34 -5.31 2.22
C GLU A 133 -6.84 -5.23 2.54
N SER A 134 -5.98 -5.36 1.52
CA SER A 134 -4.52 -5.28 1.68
C SER A 134 -4.07 -3.89 2.12
N LEU A 135 -4.66 -2.84 1.56
CA LEU A 135 -4.37 -1.46 1.92
C LEU A 135 -4.78 -1.16 3.36
N LEU A 136 -5.97 -1.60 3.77
CA LEU A 136 -6.46 -1.42 5.14
C LEU A 136 -5.65 -2.23 6.16
N ASP A 137 -5.22 -3.46 5.81
CA ASP A 137 -4.34 -4.26 6.67
C ASP A 137 -3.02 -3.53 6.96
N VAL A 138 -2.39 -2.94 5.95
CA VAL A 138 -1.16 -2.15 6.14
C VAL A 138 -1.44 -0.88 6.94
N PHE A 139 -2.51 -0.15 6.61
CA PHE A 139 -2.90 1.07 7.31
C PHE A 139 -3.02 0.86 8.82
N VAL A 140 -3.71 -0.23 9.20
CA VAL A 140 -3.88 -0.62 10.61
C VAL A 140 -2.60 -1.22 11.19
N GLY A 141 -1.84 -1.97 10.39
CA GLY A 141 -0.60 -2.63 10.79
C GLY A 141 0.51 -1.66 11.22
N ILE A 142 0.59 -0.47 10.61
CA ILE A 142 1.60 0.55 10.94
C ILE A 142 1.48 1.00 12.41
N GLU A 143 0.27 1.05 12.98
CA GLU A 143 0.07 1.49 14.36
C GLU A 143 0.61 0.48 15.39
N MET A 144 0.46 -0.81 15.10
CA MET A 144 0.70 -1.90 16.06
C MET A 144 2.18 -2.25 16.25
N THR A 145 3.09 -1.55 15.57
CA THR A 145 4.46 -2.05 15.40
C THR A 145 5.41 -1.68 16.54
N GLY A 146 5.06 -0.73 17.42
CA GLY A 146 5.78 -0.44 18.68
C GLY A 146 7.26 -0.03 18.56
N GLN A 147 7.87 -0.22 17.39
CA GLN A 147 9.21 0.19 17.02
C GLN A 147 9.12 1.63 16.56
N SER A 148 9.72 2.54 17.34
CA SER A 148 10.15 3.92 17.06
C SER A 148 9.77 4.61 15.73
N VAL A 149 8.54 4.47 15.24
CA VAL A 149 8.01 5.35 14.19
C VAL A 149 7.69 6.63 14.91
N THR A 150 8.38 7.72 14.59
CA THR A 150 7.95 9.02 15.11
C THR A 150 6.50 9.21 14.67
N PHE A 151 5.67 9.74 15.57
CA PHE A 151 4.24 9.87 15.34
C PHE A 151 3.95 10.55 13.98
N GLU A 152 4.76 11.54 13.61
CA GLU A 152 4.72 12.25 12.32
C GLU A 152 5.01 11.35 11.09
N GLN A 153 5.92 10.38 11.20
CA GLN A 153 6.22 9.45 10.11
C GLN A 153 5.02 8.56 9.74
N LYS A 154 4.13 8.27 10.70
CA LYS A 154 2.91 7.49 10.43
C LYS A 154 1.99 8.22 9.47
N PHE A 155 1.83 9.53 9.63
CA PHE A 155 1.03 10.36 8.73
C PHE A 155 1.62 10.44 7.33
N ASN A 156 2.96 10.47 7.23
CA ASN A 156 3.64 10.43 5.93
C ASN A 156 3.28 9.15 5.16
N TYR A 157 3.20 8.00 5.83
CA TYR A 157 2.75 6.76 5.19
C TYR A 157 1.25 6.73 4.89
N ARG A 158 0.40 7.29 5.76
CA ARG A 158 -1.05 7.28 5.58
C ARG A 158 -1.54 8.24 4.49
N ARG A 159 -0.88 9.39 4.33
CA ARG A 159 -1.24 10.39 3.32
C ARG A 159 -1.41 9.82 1.89
N PRO A 160 -0.44 9.09 1.31
CA PRO A 160 -0.62 8.48 -0.01
C PRO A 160 -1.70 7.40 0.00
N MET A 161 -1.90 6.69 1.12
CA MET A 161 -2.98 5.69 1.23
C MET A 161 -4.37 6.34 1.16
N TYR A 162 -4.56 7.53 1.75
CA TYR A 162 -5.82 8.28 1.62
C TYR A 162 -6.14 8.62 0.16
N THR A 163 -5.14 9.07 -0.62
CA THR A 163 -5.31 9.33 -2.06
C THR A 163 -5.71 8.06 -2.82
N VAL A 164 -5.09 6.91 -2.49
CA VAL A 164 -5.47 5.62 -3.09
C VAL A 164 -6.89 5.24 -2.70
N MET A 165 -7.28 5.38 -1.42
CA MET A 165 -8.64 5.06 -0.97
C MET A 165 -9.70 5.94 -1.65
N GLU A 166 -9.45 7.24 -1.78
CA GLU A 166 -10.32 8.17 -2.48
C GLU A 166 -10.55 7.74 -3.93
N TYR A 167 -9.48 7.38 -4.64
CA TYR A 167 -9.59 6.86 -6.00
C TYR A 167 -10.39 5.54 -6.05
N LEU A 168 -10.07 4.57 -5.17
CA LEU A 168 -10.75 3.27 -5.15
C LEU A 168 -12.25 3.41 -4.80
N TRP A 169 -12.63 4.40 -4.00
CA TRP A 169 -14.03 4.65 -3.65
C TRP A 169 -14.91 5.04 -4.86
N ASN A 170 -14.29 5.59 -5.90
CA ASN A 170 -14.96 5.93 -7.16
C ASN A 170 -15.19 4.71 -8.07
N LEU A 171 -14.63 3.54 -7.75
CA LEU A 171 -14.82 2.30 -8.49
C LEU A 171 -15.83 1.39 -7.76
N GLU A 172 -16.92 1.02 -8.43
CA GLU A 172 -18.06 0.35 -7.78
C GLU A 172 -17.69 -1.02 -7.17
N GLU A 173 -16.83 -1.81 -7.83
CA GLU A 173 -16.40 -3.12 -7.32
C GLU A 173 -15.58 -2.99 -6.02
N GLN A 174 -14.71 -1.99 -5.96
CA GLN A 174 -13.84 -1.70 -4.82
C GLN A 174 -14.65 -1.08 -3.68
N LYS A 175 -15.61 -0.21 -4.01
CA LYS A 175 -16.61 0.30 -3.06
C LYS A 175 -17.40 -0.83 -2.42
N GLN A 176 -17.75 -1.86 -3.19
CA GLN A 176 -18.40 -3.06 -2.63
C GLN A 176 -17.46 -3.81 -1.68
N CYS A 177 -16.16 -3.86 -1.95
CA CYS A 177 -15.19 -4.45 -1.03
C CYS A 177 -15.14 -3.70 0.32
N PHE A 178 -15.17 -2.36 0.31
CA PHE A 178 -15.30 -1.57 1.53
C PHE A 178 -16.60 -1.89 2.30
N LYS A 179 -17.74 -1.96 1.61
CA LYS A 179 -19.03 -2.30 2.21
C LYS A 179 -19.04 -3.70 2.82
N ASN A 180 -18.43 -4.68 2.15
CA ASN A 180 -18.33 -6.05 2.66
C ASN A 180 -17.52 -6.10 3.96
N LEU A 181 -16.39 -5.38 4.02
CA LEU A 181 -15.58 -5.27 5.23
C LEU A 181 -16.32 -4.54 6.37
N ALA A 182 -17.14 -3.54 6.03
CA ALA A 182 -17.99 -2.85 7.00
C ALA A 182 -19.08 -3.76 7.56
N ALA A 183 -19.76 -4.53 6.72
CA ALA A 183 -20.78 -5.50 7.13
C ALA A 183 -20.19 -6.61 8.02
N ASP A 184 -19.00 -7.12 7.67
CA ASP A 184 -18.26 -8.08 8.51
C ASP A 184 -17.90 -7.48 9.87
N ALA A 185 -17.46 -6.21 9.89
CA ALA A 185 -17.19 -5.49 11.13
C ALA A 185 -18.41 -5.32 12.02
N GLU A 186 -19.56 -4.97 11.44
CA GLU A 186 -20.83 -4.82 12.16
C GLU A 186 -21.29 -6.16 12.75
N ALA A 187 -21.21 -7.25 11.97
CA ALA A 187 -21.57 -8.58 12.44
C ALA A 187 -20.65 -9.10 13.56
N ASN A 188 -19.41 -8.64 13.63
CA ASN A 188 -18.39 -9.11 14.56
C ASN A 188 -17.92 -8.03 15.56
N MET A 189 -18.78 -7.06 15.90
CA MET A 189 -18.42 -5.95 16.81
C MET A 189 -17.92 -6.40 18.19
N GLU A 190 -18.43 -7.53 18.69
CA GLU A 190 -18.09 -8.08 20.02
C GLU A 190 -16.94 -9.11 19.99
N ALA A 191 -16.30 -9.30 18.83
CA ALA A 191 -15.20 -10.26 18.72
C ALA A 191 -14.02 -9.86 19.62
N VAL A 192 -13.37 -10.86 20.23
CA VAL A 192 -12.20 -10.66 21.10
C VAL A 192 -11.10 -9.87 20.39
N ASN A 193 -10.92 -10.14 19.09
CA ASN A 193 -10.06 -9.36 18.22
C ASN A 193 -10.95 -8.47 17.33
N PRO A 194 -10.91 -7.14 17.47
CA PRO A 194 -11.73 -6.25 16.66
C PRO A 194 -11.49 -6.47 15.15
N PRO A 195 -12.55 -6.56 14.33
CA PRO A 195 -12.45 -6.67 12.88
C PRO A 195 -11.60 -5.57 12.25
N LEU A 196 -10.99 -5.89 11.09
CA LEU A 196 -10.07 -4.99 10.38
C LEU A 196 -10.69 -3.61 10.13
N PHE A 197 -11.95 -3.57 9.68
CA PHE A 197 -12.62 -2.32 9.33
C PHE A 197 -12.90 -1.44 10.55
N LEU A 198 -13.25 -2.01 11.71
CA LEU A 198 -13.41 -1.24 12.96
C LEU A 198 -12.09 -0.63 13.41
N ARG A 199 -11.00 -1.40 13.33
CA ARG A 199 -9.66 -0.91 13.66
C ARG A 199 -9.24 0.22 12.73
N PHE A 200 -9.54 0.11 11.44
CA PHE A 200 -9.33 1.17 10.47
C PHE A 200 -10.11 2.44 10.83
N LEU A 201 -11.41 2.34 11.10
CA LEU A 201 -12.24 3.50 11.46
C LEU A 201 -11.74 4.19 12.73
N ASN A 202 -11.36 3.42 13.75
CA ASN A 202 -10.79 3.96 14.98
C ASN A 202 -9.54 4.81 14.70
N LEU A 203 -8.63 4.30 13.87
CA LEU A 203 -7.41 5.03 13.49
C LEU A 203 -7.70 6.24 12.61
N LEU A 204 -8.64 6.12 11.67
CA LEU A 204 -9.06 7.24 10.82
C LEU A 204 -9.64 8.39 11.65
N MET A 205 -10.49 8.07 12.64
CA MET A 205 -11.06 9.06 13.54
C MET A 205 -10.00 9.73 14.41
N ASN A 206 -9.06 8.94 14.95
CA ASN A 206 -7.95 9.47 15.74
C ASN A 206 -7.08 10.43 14.92
N ASP A 207 -6.79 10.07 13.67
CA ASP A 207 -6.02 10.92 12.75
C ASP A 207 -6.74 12.22 12.44
N ALA A 208 -8.05 12.17 12.18
CA ALA A 208 -8.85 13.35 11.88
C ALA A 208 -8.87 14.34 13.05
N VAL A 209 -9.01 13.84 14.29
CA VAL A 209 -8.97 14.67 15.50
C VAL A 209 -7.58 15.30 15.67
N PHE A 210 -6.52 14.48 15.60
CA PHE A 210 -5.16 14.95 15.78
C PHE A 210 -4.75 16.00 14.73
N LEU A 211 -4.96 15.70 13.44
CA LEU A 211 -4.56 16.59 12.35
C LEU A 211 -5.31 17.92 12.38
N LEU A 212 -6.57 17.93 12.83
CA LEU A 212 -7.34 19.17 12.99
C LEU A 212 -6.75 20.04 14.09
N ASP A 213 -6.46 19.47 15.26
CA ASP A 213 -5.86 20.19 16.38
C ASP A 213 -4.47 20.73 16.01
N GLU A 214 -3.64 19.92 15.34
CA GLU A 214 -2.32 20.33 14.87
C GLU A 214 -2.41 21.45 13.83
N ALA A 215 -3.33 21.37 12.87
CA ALA A 215 -3.54 22.41 11.87
C ALA A 215 -3.96 23.75 12.51
N LEU A 216 -4.87 23.72 13.48
CA LEU A 216 -5.31 24.92 14.22
C LEU A 216 -4.15 25.55 15.03
N SER A 217 -3.36 24.71 15.71
CA SER A 217 -2.17 25.15 16.46
C SER A 217 -1.10 25.78 15.55
N ASN A 218 -0.84 25.15 14.40
CA ASN A 218 0.10 25.65 13.40
C ASN A 218 -0.37 26.99 12.80
N MET A 219 -1.66 27.16 12.51
CA MET A 219 -2.22 28.42 12.03
C MET A 219 -2.11 29.54 13.08
N ALA A 220 -2.35 29.23 14.36
CA ALA A 220 -2.18 30.19 15.45
C ALA A 220 -0.71 30.63 15.58
N SER A 221 0.22 29.67 15.51
CA SER A 221 1.65 29.93 15.55
C SER A 221 2.11 30.78 14.35
N LEU A 222 1.66 30.46 13.14
CA LEU A 222 1.94 31.26 11.94
C LEU A 222 1.46 32.71 12.09
N ARG A 223 0.25 32.93 12.63
CA ARG A 223 -0.27 34.27 12.89
C ARG A 223 0.62 35.05 13.87
N THR A 224 1.10 34.41 14.94
CA THR A 224 2.03 35.07 15.89
C THR A 224 3.36 35.44 15.24
N MET A 225 3.92 34.56 14.40
CA MET A 225 5.16 34.83 13.67
C MET A 225 5.01 35.94 12.63
N MET A 226 3.87 36.00 11.92
CA MET A 226 3.57 37.07 10.98
C MET A 226 3.45 38.42 11.67
N ALA A 227 2.72 38.48 12.79
CA ALA A 227 2.60 39.72 13.57
C ALA A 227 3.95 40.20 14.13
N ALA A 228 4.81 39.28 14.60
CA ALA A 228 6.16 39.61 15.05
C ALA A 228 7.04 40.16 13.90
N ARG A 229 6.87 39.63 12.68
CA ARG A 229 7.58 40.11 11.48
C ARG A 229 7.11 41.49 11.03
N GLU A 230 5.84 41.82 11.17
CA GLU A 230 5.29 43.14 10.80
C GLU A 230 5.62 44.24 11.83
N ALA A 231 5.93 43.85 13.08
CA ALA A 231 6.25 44.76 14.17
C ALA A 231 7.75 45.19 14.23
N GLY A 232 8.62 44.65 13.36
CA GLY A 232 10.04 44.99 13.24
C GLY A 232 10.43 45.37 11.82
#